data_AF-A0A931N7J1-F1
#
_entry.id   AF-A0A931N7J1-F1
#
_cell.length_a   1.000
_cell.length_b   1.000
_cell.length_c   1.000
_cell.angle_alpha   90.00
_cell.angle_beta   90.00
_cell.angle_gamma   90.00
#
_symmetry.space_group_name_H-M   'P 1'
#
loop_
_entity.id
_entity.type
_entity.pdbx_description
1 polymer ?
#
loop_
_entity_poly.entity_id
_entity_poly.type
_entity_poly.pdbx_seq_one_letter_code
_entity_poly.pdbx_strand_id
1 'polypeptide(L)'
;MTKGSVVNRCSFCNRSAEDVDTLVAGAGVYICDACVALSAEVIKNKPDGPKRTTPVWEGIDDDTLLAHLPRIDAIRHQVDDDLRCWVGEARRRGMSWDRVGEALGMRRQSAWERFS
;
A
#
# COMPACT_ATOMS: atom_id res chain seq x y z
N MET A 1 8.23 -4.74 26.16
CA MET A 1 7.38 -5.77 25.53
C MET A 1 7.58 -5.64 24.03
N THR A 2 8.02 -6.73 23.41
CA THR A 2 8.59 -6.82 22.06
C THR A 2 7.70 -6.16 21.02
N LYS A 3 8.22 -5.06 20.44
CA LYS A 3 7.66 -4.37 19.28
C LYS A 3 7.60 -5.40 18.16
N GLY A 4 6.43 -6.00 17.93
CA GLY A 4 6.22 -6.93 16.82
C GLY A 4 6.69 -6.22 15.56
N SER A 5 7.79 -6.70 14.97
CA SER A 5 8.31 -6.15 13.73
C SER A 5 7.23 -6.32 12.69
N VAL A 6 6.62 -5.22 12.24
CA VAL A 6 5.75 -5.24 11.07
C VAL A 6 6.61 -5.77 9.93
N VAL A 7 6.30 -7.00 9.48
CA VAL A 7 7.02 -7.63 8.39
C VAL A 7 6.57 -6.93 7.11
N ASN A 8 7.36 -5.98 6.64
CA ASN A 8 7.10 -5.29 5.38
C ASN A 8 7.18 -6.29 4.23
N ARG A 9 6.12 -6.34 3.41
CA ARG A 9 6.01 -7.22 2.25
C ARG A 9 5.93 -6.42 0.96
N CYS A 10 6.55 -6.92 -0.10
CA CYS A 10 6.43 -6.34 -1.43
C CYS A 10 4.98 -6.40 -1.91
N SER A 11 4.39 -5.26 -2.29
CA SER A 11 3.01 -5.16 -2.76
C SER A 11 2.77 -5.89 -4.10
N PHE A 12 3.84 -6.19 -4.85
CA PHE A 12 3.79 -6.85 -6.16
C PHE A 12 3.93 -8.38 -6.12
N CYS A 13 4.67 -8.94 -5.17
CA CYS A 13 4.89 -10.39 -5.09
C CYS A 13 4.63 -11.01 -3.72
N ASN A 14 4.31 -10.19 -2.70
CA ASN A 14 4.00 -10.58 -1.33
C ASN A 14 5.16 -11.22 -0.53
N ARG A 15 6.37 -11.29 -1.11
CA ARG A 15 7.59 -11.69 -0.41
C ARG A 15 7.94 -10.68 0.69
N SER A 16 8.41 -11.18 1.83
CA SER A 16 8.85 -10.35 2.95
C SER A 16 10.17 -9.65 2.67
N ALA A 17 10.53 -8.65 3.48
CA ALA A 17 11.83 -8.00 3.43
C ALA A 17 13.01 -8.99 3.64
N GLU A 18 12.79 -10.11 4.33
CA GLU A 18 13.80 -11.16 4.53
C GLU A 18 13.97 -12.06 3.31
N ASP A 19 12.94 -12.14 2.47
CA ASP A 19 12.92 -12.98 1.28
C ASP A 19 13.56 -12.29 0.06
N VAL A 20 13.89 -11.00 0.12
CA VAL A 20 14.35 -10.21 -1.05
C VAL A 20 15.65 -9.49 -0.76
N ASP A 21 16.41 -9.15 -1.81
CA ASP A 21 17.71 -8.48 -1.65
C ASP A 21 17.51 -7.01 -1.25
N THR A 22 16.56 -6.32 -1.90
CA THR A 22 16.21 -4.94 -1.56
C THR A 22 14.70 -4.77 -1.55
N LEU A 23 14.18 -4.09 -0.52
CA LEU A 23 12.78 -3.65 -0.44
C LEU A 23 12.71 -2.14 -0.32
N VAL A 24 12.17 -1.48 -1.34
CA VAL A 24 11.96 -0.02 -1.37
C VAL A 24 10.62 0.29 -0.73
N ALA A 25 10.61 1.21 0.25
CA ALA A 25 9.40 1.69 0.91
C ALA A 25 8.89 2.99 0.30
N GLY A 26 7.60 3.04 -0.02
CA GLY A 26 6.83 4.23 -0.39
C GLY A 26 5.82 4.60 0.69
N ALA A 27 4.83 5.43 0.34
CA ALA A 27 3.74 5.78 1.25
C ALA A 27 2.72 4.62 1.36
N GLY A 28 2.91 3.71 2.31
CA GLY A 28 2.00 2.57 2.53
C GLY A 28 2.20 1.38 1.59
N VAL A 29 3.18 1.44 0.69
CA VAL A 29 3.43 0.43 -0.35
C VAL A 29 4.92 0.15 -0.50
N TYR A 30 5.25 -1.05 -0.97
CA TYR A 30 6.63 -1.53 -1.01
C TYR A 30 6.89 -2.28 -2.32
N ILE A 31 8.08 -2.15 -2.90
CA ILE A 31 8.46 -2.89 -4.11
C ILE A 31 9.88 -3.45 -3.95
N CYS A 32 10.06 -4.72 -4.27
CA CYS A 32 11.38 -5.36 -4.22
C CYS A 32 12.15 -5.24 -5.53
N ASP A 33 13.46 -5.49 -5.46
CA ASP A 33 14.39 -5.50 -6.60
C ASP A 33 13.88 -6.32 -7.80
N ALA A 34 13.49 -7.59 -7.56
CA ALA A 34 12.99 -8.47 -8.61
C ALA A 34 11.72 -7.94 -9.30
N CYS A 35 10.81 -7.31 -8.54
CA CYS A 35 9.60 -6.72 -9.11
C CYS A 35 9.88 -5.42 -9.87
N VAL A 36 10.87 -4.64 -9.45
CA VAL A 36 11.36 -3.48 -10.21
C VAL A 36 11.92 -3.93 -11.56
N ALA A 37 12.79 -4.95 -11.56
CA ALA A 37 13.40 -5.49 -12.76
C ALA A 37 12.35 -6.01 -13.75
N LEU A 38 11.43 -6.86 -13.28
CA LEU A 38 10.34 -7.39 -14.11
C LEU A 38 9.46 -6.27 -14.68
N SER A 39 9.11 -5.28 -13.85
CA SER A 39 8.28 -4.16 -14.30
C SER A 39 8.98 -3.34 -15.38
N ALA A 40 10.29 -3.12 -15.25
CA ALA A 40 11.08 -2.43 -16.26
C ALA A 40 11.12 -3.20 -17.59
N GLU A 41 11.23 -4.54 -17.57
CA GLU A 41 11.17 -5.37 -18.77
C GLU A 41 9.81 -5.32 -19.45
N VAL A 42 8.71 -5.43 -18.68
CA VAL A 42 7.34 -5.32 -19.22
C VAL A 42 7.12 -3.96 -19.89
N ILE A 43 7.61 -2.89 -19.27
CA ILE A 43 7.50 -1.53 -19.83
C ILE A 43 8.35 -1.39 -21.10
N LYS A 44 9.59 -1.88 -21.09
CA LYS A 44 10.52 -1.82 -22.22
C LYS A 44 9.98 -2.56 -23.45
N ASN A 45 9.32 -3.70 -23.23
CA ASN A 45 8.78 -4.55 -24.30
C ASN A 45 7.30 -4.26 -24.61
N LYS A 46 6.73 -3.18 -24.08
CA LYS A 46 5.33 -2.81 -24.34
C LYS A 46 5.16 -2.49 -25.84
N PRO A 47 4.16 -3.06 -26.54
CA PRO A 47 3.89 -2.70 -27.92
C PRO A 47 3.49 -1.23 -28.07
N ASP A 48 3.89 -0.65 -29.20
CA ASP A 48 3.42 0.66 -29.64
C ASP A 48 1.91 0.61 -29.89
N GLY A 49 1.19 1.57 -29.32
CA GLY A 49 -0.26 1.59 -29.34
C GLY A 49 -0.84 2.43 -28.20
N PRO A 50 -2.15 2.69 -28.24
CA PRO A 50 -2.82 3.47 -27.20
C PRO A 50 -2.56 2.85 -25.83
N LYS A 51 -2.45 3.69 -24.78
CA LYS A 51 -2.38 3.22 -23.40
C LYS A 51 -3.64 2.38 -23.14
N ARG A 52 -3.51 1.06 -23.02
CA ARG A 52 -4.60 0.20 -22.58
C ARG A 52 -4.82 0.45 -21.10
N THR A 53 -5.91 1.14 -20.78
CA THR A 53 -6.45 1.25 -19.43
C THR A 53 -7.73 0.43 -19.37
N THR A 54 -7.65 -0.87 -19.67
CA THR A 54 -8.73 -1.80 -19.32
C THR A 54 -8.59 -2.11 -17.84
N PRO A 55 -9.66 -2.00 -17.04
CA PRO A 55 -9.66 -2.51 -15.68
C PRO A 55 -9.14 -3.95 -15.63
N VAL A 56 -8.32 -4.26 -14.64
CA VAL A 56 -7.68 -5.59 -14.48
C VAL A 56 -8.72 -6.71 -14.35
N TRP A 57 -9.94 -6.38 -13.94
CA TRP A 57 -11.06 -7.30 -13.80
C TRP A 57 -11.89 -7.52 -15.08
N GLU A 58 -11.60 -6.80 -16.17
CA GLU A 58 -12.24 -7.09 -17.45
C GLU A 58 -11.67 -8.39 -18.05
N GLY A 59 -12.49 -9.44 -18.10
CA GLY A 59 -12.15 -10.71 -18.74
C GLY A 59 -11.55 -11.78 -17.82
N ILE A 60 -11.56 -11.56 -16.50
CA ILE A 60 -11.32 -12.64 -15.51
C ILE A 60 -12.66 -13.22 -15.05
N ASP A 61 -12.70 -14.51 -14.74
CA ASP A 61 -13.87 -15.17 -14.14
C ASP A 61 -14.06 -14.81 -12.66
N ASP A 62 -15.25 -15.13 -12.13
CA ASP A 62 -15.64 -14.81 -10.76
C ASP A 62 -14.71 -15.45 -9.72
N ASP A 63 -14.26 -16.69 -9.94
CA ASP A 63 -13.36 -17.39 -9.02
C ASP A 63 -12.00 -16.69 -8.94
N THR A 64 -11.45 -16.30 -10.10
CA THR A 64 -10.21 -15.53 -10.20
C THR A 64 -10.36 -14.15 -9.54
N LEU A 65 -11.49 -13.47 -9.77
CA LEU A 65 -11.80 -12.19 -9.12
C LEU A 65 -11.81 -12.32 -7.60
N LEU A 66 -12.51 -13.32 -7.06
CA LEU A 66 -12.58 -13.57 -5.62
C LEU A 66 -11.22 -13.96 -5.05
N ALA A 67 -10.42 -14.72 -5.78
CA ALA A 67 -9.06 -15.09 -5.38
C ALA A 67 -8.11 -13.89 -5.25
N HIS A 68 -8.39 -12.77 -5.92
CA HIS A 68 -7.61 -11.53 -5.77
C HIS A 68 -7.94 -10.74 -4.50
N LEU A 69 -9.14 -10.89 -3.93
CA LEU A 69 -9.61 -10.05 -2.82
C LEU A 69 -8.72 -10.12 -1.56
N PRO A 70 -8.30 -11.31 -1.06
CA PRO A 70 -7.47 -11.38 0.13
C PRO A 70 -6.15 -10.62 0.00
N ARG A 71 -5.59 -10.57 -1.21
CA ARG A 71 -4.35 -9.84 -1.49
C ARG A 71 -4.57 -8.32 -1.48
N ILE A 72 -5.67 -7.85 -2.07
CA ILE A 72 -6.02 -6.42 -2.04
C ILE A 72 -6.28 -5.98 -0.60
N ASP A 73 -6.98 -6.80 0.17
CA ASP A 73 -7.26 -6.52 1.58
C ASP A 73 -5.99 -6.50 2.43
N ALA A 74 -5.02 -7.38 2.17
CA ALA A 74 -3.71 -7.34 2.83
C ALA A 74 -2.95 -6.01 2.55
N ILE A 75 -2.97 -5.55 1.29
CA ILE A 75 -2.37 -4.25 0.93
C ILE A 75 -3.11 -3.10 1.61
N ARG A 76 -4.46 -3.15 1.64
CA ARG A 76 -5.28 -2.15 2.34
C ARG A 76 -4.91 -2.06 3.82
N HIS A 77 -4.80 -3.20 4.51
CA HIS A 77 -4.38 -3.24 5.91
C HIS A 77 -3.00 -2.63 6.13
N GLN A 78 -2.05 -2.92 5.23
CA GLN A 78 -0.70 -2.33 5.31
C GLN A 78 -0.72 -0.81 5.18
N VAL A 79 -1.49 -0.26 4.22
CA VAL A 79 -1.67 1.19 4.07
C VAL A 79 -2.34 1.81 5.30
N ASP A 80 -3.37 1.16 5.85
CA ASP A 80 -4.07 1.62 7.04
C ASP A 80 -3.15 1.65 8.28
N ASP A 81 -2.31 0.63 8.46
CA ASP A 81 -1.35 0.56 9.56
C ASP A 81 -0.24 1.59 9.43
N ASP A 82 0.31 1.77 8.23
CA ASP A 82 1.28 2.84 7.97
C ASP A 82 0.64 4.21 8.25
N LEU A 83 -0.57 4.48 7.75
CA LEU A 83 -1.27 5.74 8.00
C LEU A 83 -1.47 6.00 9.50
N ARG A 84 -1.81 4.97 10.30
CA ARG A 84 -1.90 5.10 11.76
C ARG A 84 -0.55 5.48 12.38
N CYS A 85 0.55 4.89 11.93
CA CYS A 85 1.88 5.27 12.41
C CYS A 85 2.21 6.74 12.11
N TRP A 86 1.89 7.22 10.92
CA TRP A 86 2.09 8.62 10.52
C TRP A 86 1.20 9.58 11.33
N VAL A 87 -0.07 9.24 11.53
CA VAL A 87 -0.97 10.04 12.39
C VAL A 87 -0.46 10.04 13.83
N GLY A 88 -0.04 8.89 14.37
CA GLY A 88 0.55 8.78 15.70
C GLY A 88 1.77 9.68 15.87
N GLU A 89 2.66 9.73 14.88
CA GLU A 89 3.81 10.64 14.87
C GLU A 89 3.39 12.12 14.79
N ALA A 90 2.37 12.44 13.98
CA ALA A 90 1.83 13.80 13.91
C ALA A 90 1.26 14.25 15.27
N ARG A 91 0.55 13.35 15.96
CA ARG A 91 0.04 13.56 17.31
C ARG A 91 1.14 13.71 18.34
N ARG A 92 2.19 12.89 18.28
CA ARG A 92 3.36 12.97 19.16
C ARG A 92 4.10 14.31 19.03
N ARG A 93 4.09 14.91 17.84
CA ARG A 93 4.64 16.26 17.58
C ARG A 93 3.70 17.41 17.97
N GLY A 94 2.53 17.12 18.55
CA GLY A 94 1.59 18.12 19.05
C GLY A 94 0.67 18.73 18.01
N MET A 95 0.57 18.16 16.79
CA MET A 95 -0.40 18.64 15.79
C MET A 95 -1.84 18.35 16.26
N SER A 96 -2.76 19.30 16.05
CA SER A 96 -4.17 19.19 16.46
C SER A 96 -4.96 18.22 15.58
N TRP A 97 -6.13 17.79 16.05
CA TRP A 97 -6.99 16.87 15.30
C TRP A 97 -7.65 17.59 14.11
N ASP A 98 -7.83 18.90 14.21
CA ASP A 98 -8.28 19.74 13.11
C ASP A 98 -7.28 19.70 11.96
N ARG A 99 -5.98 19.87 12.25
CA ARG A 99 -4.92 19.86 11.24
C ARG A 99 -4.74 18.47 10.61
N VAL A 100 -4.84 17.40 11.40
CA VAL A 100 -4.79 16.03 10.88
C VAL A 100 -6.02 15.74 9.99
N GLY A 101 -7.22 16.16 10.42
CA GLY A 101 -8.44 16.00 9.64
C GLY A 101 -8.37 16.75 8.31
N GLU A 102 -7.95 18.02 8.32
CA GLU A 102 -7.77 18.84 7.13
C GLU A 102 -6.82 18.16 6.11
N ALA A 103 -5.67 17.66 6.58
CA ALA A 103 -4.69 16.97 5.74
C ALA A 103 -5.24 15.68 5.09
N LEU A 104 -6.20 15.03 5.73
CA LEU A 104 -6.85 13.80 5.23
C LEU A 104 -8.20 14.07 4.55
N GLY A 105 -8.60 15.33 4.36
CA GLY A 105 -9.88 15.69 3.76
C GLY A 105 -11.10 15.27 4.60
N MET A 106 -10.96 15.18 5.92
CA MET A 106 -12.03 14.77 6.84
C MET A 106 -12.23 15.77 7.98
N ARG A 107 -13.37 15.68 8.66
CA ARG A 107 -13.65 16.54 9.83
C ARG A 107 -12.82 16.09 11.03
N ARG A 108 -12.52 17.02 11.95
CA ARG A 108 -11.82 16.77 13.23
C ARG A 108 -12.35 15.54 13.97
N GLN A 109 -13.68 15.43 14.08
CA GLN A 109 -14.34 14.33 14.79
C GLN A 109 -14.03 12.98 14.15
N SER A 110 -14.11 12.89 12.82
CA SER A 110 -13.78 11.66 12.07
C SER A 110 -12.31 11.26 12.21
N ALA A 111 -11.40 12.25 12.23
CA ALA A 111 -9.98 11.99 12.46
C ALA A 111 -9.72 11.46 13.88
N TRP A 112 -10.36 12.05 14.89
CA TRP A 112 -10.26 11.57 16.26
C TRP A 112 -10.81 10.16 16.41
N GLU A 113 -12.05 9.90 15.96
CA GLU A 113 -12.68 8.58 16.06
C GLU A 113 -11.90 7.47 15.36
N ARG A 114 -11.23 7.78 14.23
CA ARG A 114 -10.47 6.79 13.46
C ARG A 114 -9.10 6.48 14.04
N PHE A 115 -8.45 7.44 14.70
CA PHE A 115 -7.02 7.37 15.02
C PHE A 115 -6.67 7.63 16.49
N SER A 116 -7.64 7.89 17.37
CA SER A 116 -7.40 8.01 18.82
C SER A 116 -7.22 6.66 19.50
#